data_AF-A0A552Q9D5-F1
#
_entry.id   AF-A0A552Q9D5-F1
#
_cell.length_a   1.000
_cell.length_b   1.000
_cell.length_c   1.000
_cell.angle_alpha   90.00
_cell.angle_beta   90.00
_cell.angle_gamma   90.00
#
_symmetry.space_group_name_H-M   'P 1'
#
loop_
_entity.id
_entity.type
_entity.pdbx_description
1 polymer ?
#
loop_
_entity_poly.entity_id
_entity_poly.type
_entity_poly.pdbx_seq_one_letter_code
_entity_poly.pdbx_strand_id
1 'polypeptide(L)'
;MANKTLKALTNTVIKSLPQDSISLSDSQKITLPEDATLEILQYRSAPNNHWEIQLLTPQNGIVTWFAFISHVEIFSDPNFKKNLVEIATGEWDFFEKGKGQETTNGFWQRVVRYWKEGVNIHHIDTPDEVGDGIKNPWSAAFISWIMKEAGAGDKFKRDDSHSVYIHDAVQKRKNRVVNAPFVAFKVDEVTPEVGDLVCAPRASSADFVKYDTPPHYASHCDLVVAKRPNEIDMIGGNVNNSVSKTTIELNTEGKVIPNGKILVNGNPATKRPWFVVIKNLL
;
A
#
# COMPACT_ATOMS: atom_id res chain seq x y z
N MET A 1 15.72 15.13 -12.37
CA MET A 1 14.82 14.07 -11.82
C MET A 1 15.71 13.12 -11.05
N ALA A 2 15.36 12.75 -9.82
CA ALA A 2 16.10 11.68 -9.14
C ALA A 2 15.97 10.39 -9.97
N ASN A 3 17.07 9.67 -10.15
CA ASN A 3 17.07 8.35 -10.77
C ASN A 3 16.20 7.42 -9.91
N LYS A 4 15.43 6.55 -10.57
CA LYS A 4 14.63 5.54 -9.89
C LYS A 4 15.37 4.22 -9.98
N THR A 5 15.12 3.36 -9.01
CA THR A 5 15.76 2.05 -8.95
C THR A 5 14.68 0.99 -9.07
N LEU A 6 14.93 0.01 -9.91
CA LEU A 6 14.25 -1.27 -9.88
C LEU A 6 15.16 -2.28 -9.17
N LYS A 7 14.65 -2.96 -8.15
CA LYS A 7 15.33 -4.03 -7.42
C LYS A 7 14.60 -5.35 -7.64
N ALA A 8 15.34 -6.42 -7.92
CA ALA A 8 14.78 -7.77 -7.90
C ALA A 8 14.52 -8.25 -6.47
N LEU A 9 13.31 -8.73 -6.21
CA LEU A 9 12.91 -9.35 -4.94
C LEU A 9 13.15 -10.87 -4.92
N THR A 10 13.40 -11.45 -6.09
CA THR A 10 13.73 -12.86 -6.30
C THR A 10 14.48 -12.99 -7.62
N ASN A 11 15.13 -14.13 -7.84
CA ASN A 11 15.72 -14.44 -9.14
C ASN A 11 14.67 -14.33 -10.24
N THR A 12 14.88 -13.41 -11.18
CA THR A 12 13.86 -13.08 -12.17
C THR A 12 14.47 -12.71 -13.51
N VAL A 13 13.59 -12.40 -14.47
CA VAL A 13 13.97 -11.87 -15.78
C VAL A 13 13.15 -10.64 -16.10
N ILE A 14 13.79 -9.62 -16.68
CA ILE A 14 13.08 -8.57 -17.41
C ILE A 14 13.04 -8.94 -18.89
N LYS A 15 11.96 -8.54 -19.56
CA LYS A 15 11.58 -9.07 -20.88
C LYS A 15 11.34 -7.96 -21.89
N SER A 16 11.56 -8.23 -23.16
CA SER A 16 11.23 -7.28 -24.24
C SER A 16 9.71 -7.16 -24.48
N LEU A 17 8.91 -8.11 -23.99
CA LEU A 17 7.45 -8.12 -24.07
C LEU A 17 6.82 -8.53 -22.72
N PRO A 18 5.64 -8.02 -22.35
CA PRO A 18 4.94 -8.36 -21.11
C PRO A 18 4.21 -9.71 -21.24
N GLN A 19 4.96 -10.80 -21.44
CA GLN A 19 4.42 -12.15 -21.56
C GLN A 19 5.25 -13.15 -20.76
N ASP A 20 4.86 -14.42 -20.77
CA ASP A 20 5.62 -15.48 -20.09
C ASP A 20 7.06 -15.54 -20.64
N SER A 21 8.05 -15.75 -19.77
CA SER A 21 9.44 -15.92 -20.19
C SER A 21 9.65 -17.15 -21.06
N ILE A 22 8.84 -18.20 -20.91
CA ILE A 22 8.95 -19.44 -21.68
C ILE A 22 8.67 -19.19 -23.16
N SER A 23 7.86 -18.19 -23.51
CA SER A 23 7.53 -17.85 -24.90
C SER A 23 8.51 -16.89 -25.57
N LEU A 24 9.62 -16.54 -24.90
CA LEU A 24 10.62 -15.59 -25.40
C LEU A 24 11.96 -16.27 -25.63
N SER A 25 12.73 -15.78 -26.61
CA SER A 25 14.13 -16.18 -26.80
C SER A 25 15.04 -15.59 -25.73
N ASP A 26 16.27 -16.08 -25.62
CA ASP A 26 17.24 -15.56 -24.65
C ASP A 26 17.67 -14.12 -24.95
N SER A 27 17.73 -13.74 -26.23
CA SER A 27 17.97 -12.36 -26.66
C SER A 27 16.88 -11.37 -26.23
N GLN A 28 15.70 -11.86 -25.85
CA GLN A 28 14.56 -11.09 -25.41
C GLN A 28 14.45 -10.99 -23.88
N LYS A 29 15.45 -11.49 -23.14
CA LYS A 29 15.47 -11.56 -21.69
C LYS A 29 16.76 -10.97 -21.14
N ILE A 30 16.67 -10.43 -19.94
CA ILE A 30 17.83 -10.13 -19.11
C ILE A 30 17.58 -10.80 -17.76
N THR A 31 18.50 -11.67 -17.37
CA THR A 31 18.49 -12.27 -16.03
C THR A 31 18.82 -11.21 -15.00
N LEU A 32 17.99 -11.12 -13.97
CA LEU A 32 18.19 -10.23 -12.84
C LEU A 32 18.16 -11.10 -11.57
N PRO A 33 19.34 -11.43 -11.01
CA PRO A 33 19.42 -12.15 -9.75
C PRO A 33 18.71 -11.41 -8.63
N GLU A 34 18.30 -12.14 -7.58
CA GLU A 34 17.78 -11.55 -6.36
C GLU A 34 18.72 -10.45 -5.82
N ASP A 35 18.15 -9.38 -5.29
CA ASP A 35 18.82 -8.15 -4.83
C ASP A 35 19.55 -7.32 -5.90
N ALA A 36 19.67 -7.80 -7.14
CA ALA A 36 20.24 -7.01 -8.22
C ALA A 36 19.37 -5.78 -8.52
N THR A 37 20.02 -4.68 -8.89
CA THR A 37 19.35 -3.40 -9.16
C THR A 37 19.61 -2.89 -10.57
N LEU A 38 18.66 -2.13 -11.09
CA LEU A 38 18.75 -1.42 -12.36
C LEU A 38 18.30 0.03 -12.15
N GLU A 39 19.06 0.98 -12.69
CA GLU A 39 18.61 2.37 -12.78
C GLU A 39 17.60 2.50 -13.93
N ILE A 40 16.45 3.11 -13.63
CA ILE A 40 15.37 3.35 -14.59
C ILE A 40 15.03 4.84 -14.65
N LEU A 41 14.75 5.31 -15.87
CA LEU A 41 14.30 6.68 -16.12
C LEU A 41 12.83 6.85 -15.76
N GLN A 42 12.01 5.89 -16.20
CA GLN A 42 10.58 5.90 -15.97
C GLN A 42 9.97 4.52 -15.92
N TYR A 43 8.78 4.44 -15.33
CA TYR A 43 7.94 3.26 -15.32
C TYR A 43 6.46 3.63 -15.49
N ARG A 44 5.66 2.67 -15.93
CA ARG A 44 4.18 2.72 -15.90
C ARG A 44 3.60 1.31 -15.90
N SER A 45 2.34 1.19 -15.51
CA SER A 45 1.64 -0.10 -15.60
C SER A 45 1.60 -0.62 -17.04
N ALA A 46 1.69 -1.94 -17.18
CA ALA A 46 1.56 -2.66 -18.44
C ALA A 46 0.61 -3.86 -18.27
N PRO A 47 0.10 -4.44 -19.38
CA PRO A 47 -0.69 -5.66 -19.35
C PRO A 47 0.04 -6.83 -18.64
N ASN A 48 -0.72 -7.88 -18.31
CA ASN A 48 -0.20 -9.15 -17.77
C ASN A 48 0.59 -9.02 -16.46
N ASN A 49 0.24 -8.03 -15.63
CA ASN A 49 0.89 -7.73 -14.35
C ASN A 49 2.39 -7.42 -14.51
N HIS A 50 2.72 -6.60 -15.50
CA HIS A 50 4.06 -6.06 -15.71
C HIS A 50 4.13 -4.56 -15.44
N TRP A 51 5.32 -4.11 -15.04
CA TRP A 51 5.78 -2.74 -15.25
C TRP A 51 6.41 -2.64 -16.63
N GLU A 52 6.03 -1.63 -17.42
CA GLU A 52 6.86 -1.15 -18.52
C GLU A 52 7.89 -0.20 -17.91
N ILE A 53 9.18 -0.50 -18.10
CA ILE A 53 10.30 0.29 -17.56
C ILE A 53 11.17 0.78 -18.71
N GLN A 54 11.78 1.95 -18.52
CA GLN A 54 12.86 2.42 -19.38
C GLN A 54 14.15 2.45 -18.59
N LEU A 55 15.12 1.64 -19.01
CA LEU A 55 16.43 1.58 -18.39
C LEU A 55 17.20 2.88 -18.66
N LEU A 56 17.99 3.32 -17.69
CA LEU A 56 18.93 4.43 -17.89
C LEU A 56 20.01 4.06 -18.91
N THR A 57 20.57 2.86 -18.78
CA THR A 57 21.55 2.30 -19.70
C THR A 57 20.90 1.22 -20.57
N PRO A 58 20.86 1.40 -21.91
CA PRO A 58 20.28 0.40 -22.80
C PRO A 58 20.96 -0.96 -22.66
N GLN A 59 20.18 -2.03 -22.80
CA GLN A 59 20.67 -3.40 -22.78
C GLN A 59 20.41 -4.02 -24.15
N ASN A 60 21.46 -4.49 -24.82
CA ASN A 60 21.39 -4.97 -26.21
C ASN A 60 20.75 -3.96 -27.18
N GLY A 61 20.98 -2.65 -26.97
CA GLY A 61 20.37 -1.58 -27.77
C GLY A 61 18.89 -1.31 -27.49
N ILE A 62 18.29 -2.01 -26.52
CA ILE A 62 16.88 -1.86 -26.13
C ILE A 62 16.79 -1.09 -24.81
N VAL A 63 15.95 -0.06 -24.78
CA VAL A 63 15.70 0.78 -23.60
C VAL A 63 14.47 0.33 -22.83
N THR A 64 13.41 -0.07 -23.54
CA THR A 64 12.12 -0.45 -22.94
C THR A 64 12.07 -1.94 -22.62
N TRP A 65 11.80 -2.26 -21.36
CA TRP A 65 11.70 -3.62 -20.87
C TRP A 65 10.44 -3.78 -20.00
N PHE A 66 10.11 -5.03 -19.68
CA PHE A 66 8.95 -5.40 -18.90
C PHE A 66 9.35 -6.27 -17.71
N ALA A 67 9.03 -5.82 -16.51
CA ALA A 67 9.33 -6.51 -15.27
C ALA A 67 8.05 -7.00 -14.60
N PHE A 68 8.00 -8.26 -14.16
CA PHE A 68 6.81 -8.80 -13.52
C PHE A 68 6.64 -8.17 -12.12
N ILE A 69 5.47 -7.61 -11.85
CA ILE A 69 5.26 -6.71 -10.70
C ILE A 69 5.57 -7.38 -9.35
N SER A 70 5.28 -8.68 -9.20
CA SER A 70 5.53 -9.38 -7.93
C SER A 70 6.97 -9.87 -7.75
N HIS A 71 7.84 -9.72 -8.77
CA HIS A 71 9.26 -10.11 -8.68
C HIS A 71 10.19 -8.92 -8.46
N VAL A 72 9.68 -7.70 -8.51
CA VAL A 72 10.49 -6.49 -8.48
C VAL A 72 9.85 -5.43 -7.60
N GLU A 73 10.70 -4.58 -7.07
CA GLU A 73 10.30 -3.36 -6.39
C GLU A 73 10.85 -2.17 -7.18
N ILE A 74 10.04 -1.13 -7.36
CA ILE A 74 10.48 0.14 -7.91
C ILE A 74 10.33 1.18 -6.81
N PHE A 75 11.36 2.01 -6.62
CA PHE A 75 11.34 3.11 -5.67
C PHE A 75 12.13 4.31 -6.22
N SER A 76 11.77 5.50 -5.74
CA SER A 76 12.41 6.77 -6.06
C SER A 76 13.16 7.39 -4.87
N ASP A 77 12.81 6.98 -3.66
CA ASP A 77 13.40 7.33 -2.38
C ASP A 77 13.56 6.05 -1.56
N PRO A 78 14.79 5.52 -1.42
CA PRO A 78 15.03 4.28 -0.70
C PRO A 78 14.67 4.36 0.80
N ASN A 79 14.51 5.56 1.35
CA ASN A 79 14.20 5.75 2.77
C ASN A 79 12.71 5.98 3.02
N PHE A 80 11.90 6.29 2.01
CA PHE A 80 10.49 6.65 2.21
C PHE A 80 9.72 5.54 2.93
N LYS A 81 9.80 4.29 2.43
CA LYS A 81 9.12 3.15 3.03
C LYS A 81 9.61 2.85 4.44
N LYS A 82 10.92 2.97 4.67
CA LYS A 82 11.53 2.81 5.99
C LYS A 82 10.95 3.83 6.98
N ASN A 83 10.97 5.12 6.64
CA ASN A 83 10.42 6.18 7.47
C ASN A 83 8.92 5.97 7.74
N LEU A 84 8.16 5.61 6.70
CA LEU A 84 6.73 5.33 6.80
C LEU A 84 6.43 4.20 7.79
N VAL A 85 7.19 3.12 7.74
CA VAL A 85 7.07 1.98 8.67
C VAL A 85 7.49 2.37 10.09
N GLU A 86 8.57 3.13 10.25
CA GLU A 86 9.03 3.63 11.55
C GLU A 86 7.98 4.53 12.21
N ILE A 87 7.38 5.44 11.46
CA ILE A 87 6.29 6.32 11.94
C ILE A 87 5.08 5.49 12.37
N ALA A 88 4.60 4.59 11.51
CA ALA A 88 3.44 3.76 11.83
C ALA A 88 3.67 2.84 13.05
N THR A 89 4.86 2.25 13.15
CA THR A 89 5.26 1.44 14.30
C THR A 89 5.35 2.28 15.57
N GLY A 90 5.89 3.49 15.48
CA GLY A 90 5.93 4.45 16.59
C GLY A 90 4.55 4.82 17.11
N GLU A 91 3.56 4.98 16.23
CA GLU A 91 2.18 5.22 16.65
C GLU A 91 1.54 3.98 17.27
N TRP A 92 1.82 2.79 16.75
CA TRP A 92 1.35 1.53 17.37
C TRP A 92 1.93 1.35 18.79
N ASP A 93 3.21 1.65 18.99
CA ASP A 93 3.85 1.65 20.31
C ASP A 93 3.28 2.75 21.22
N PHE A 94 3.02 3.95 20.69
CA PHE A 94 2.37 5.04 21.43
C PHE A 94 1.01 4.61 21.94
N PHE A 95 0.20 3.94 21.12
CA PHE A 95 -1.10 3.35 21.49
C PHE A 95 -0.98 2.04 22.30
N GLU A 96 0.15 1.82 22.96
CA GLU A 96 0.41 0.68 23.83
C GLU A 96 0.16 -0.67 23.15
N LYS A 97 0.54 -0.75 21.87
CA LYS A 97 0.35 -1.93 21.01
C LYS A 97 -1.12 -2.30 20.82
N GLY A 98 -1.96 -1.28 20.63
CA GLY A 98 -3.40 -1.42 20.37
C GLY A 98 -4.27 -1.54 21.62
N LYS A 99 -3.72 -1.23 22.81
CA LYS A 99 -4.47 -1.23 24.07
C LYS A 99 -5.02 0.16 24.40
N GLY A 100 -4.29 1.22 24.05
CA GLY A 100 -4.72 2.60 24.23
C GLY A 100 -6.00 2.89 23.45
N GLN A 101 -7.01 3.44 24.11
CA GLN A 101 -8.32 3.70 23.51
C GLN A 101 -8.44 5.16 23.09
N GLU A 102 -9.05 5.40 21.94
CA GLU A 102 -9.18 6.71 21.30
C GLU A 102 -9.90 7.79 22.13
N THR A 103 -10.64 7.43 23.19
CA THR A 103 -11.32 8.36 24.10
C THR A 103 -10.54 8.68 25.38
N THR A 104 -9.44 7.97 25.64
CA THR A 104 -8.64 8.14 26.85
C THR A 104 -7.64 9.28 26.69
N ASN A 105 -7.37 10.02 27.78
CA ASN A 105 -6.38 11.10 27.81
C ASN A 105 -5.01 10.64 27.31
N GLY A 106 -4.40 11.45 26.45
CA GLY A 106 -3.17 11.15 25.72
C GLY A 106 -3.44 10.65 24.30
N PHE A 107 -4.43 9.77 24.11
CA PHE A 107 -4.73 9.15 22.82
C PHE A 107 -5.68 10.00 21.98
N TRP A 108 -6.74 10.56 22.56
CA TRP A 108 -7.67 11.38 21.79
C TRP A 108 -6.98 12.62 21.22
N GLN A 109 -6.06 13.25 21.98
CA GLN A 109 -5.25 14.37 21.49
C GLN A 109 -4.36 13.94 20.32
N ARG A 110 -3.87 12.69 20.37
CA ARG A 110 -3.10 12.13 19.27
C ARG A 110 -3.97 11.94 18.02
N VAL A 111 -5.21 11.48 18.17
CA VAL A 111 -6.14 11.36 17.04
C VAL A 111 -6.51 12.73 16.46
N VAL A 112 -6.74 13.74 17.30
CA VAL A 112 -6.95 15.14 16.86
C VAL A 112 -5.79 15.62 15.98
N ARG A 113 -4.55 15.23 16.31
CA ARG A 113 -3.37 15.53 15.47
C ARG A 113 -3.51 14.94 14.07
N TYR A 114 -3.96 13.69 13.92
CA TYR A 114 -4.16 13.06 12.61
C TYR A 114 -5.18 13.83 11.77
N TRP A 115 -6.29 14.26 12.36
CA TRP A 115 -7.29 15.08 11.68
C TRP A 115 -6.74 16.42 11.21
N LYS A 116 -6.09 17.17 12.12
CA LYS A 116 -5.59 18.52 11.84
C LYS A 116 -4.43 18.50 10.85
N GLU A 117 -3.45 17.64 11.08
CA GLU A 117 -2.22 17.64 10.29
C GLU A 117 -2.32 16.78 9.03
N GLY A 118 -3.03 15.66 9.08
CA GLY A 118 -3.15 14.70 7.99
C GLY A 118 -4.12 15.15 6.89
N VAL A 119 -5.26 15.73 7.29
CA VAL A 119 -6.37 16.06 6.37
C VAL A 119 -6.95 17.46 6.57
N ASN A 120 -6.34 18.31 7.41
CA ASN A 120 -6.74 19.70 7.62
C ASN A 120 -8.17 19.87 8.18
N ILE A 121 -8.62 18.94 9.02
CA ILE A 121 -9.90 18.99 9.72
C ILE A 121 -9.65 19.46 11.15
N HIS A 122 -10.23 20.62 11.51
CA HIS A 122 -9.98 21.28 12.80
C HIS A 122 -11.14 21.24 13.79
N HIS A 123 -12.34 20.85 13.34
CA HIS A 123 -13.56 20.82 14.17
C HIS A 123 -13.68 19.55 15.02
N ILE A 124 -12.77 18.58 14.88
CA ILE A 124 -12.67 17.42 15.76
C ILE A 124 -11.59 17.77 16.79
N ASP A 125 -11.99 18.14 18.01
CA ASP A 125 -11.08 18.62 19.04
C ASP A 125 -11.42 18.18 20.48
N THR A 126 -12.43 17.32 20.65
CA THR A 126 -12.82 16.73 21.95
C THR A 126 -12.74 15.18 21.94
N PRO A 127 -12.66 14.53 23.12
CA PRO A 127 -12.73 13.08 23.23
C PRO A 127 -14.01 12.48 22.63
N ASP A 128 -15.15 13.15 22.77
CA ASP A 128 -16.44 12.66 22.27
C ASP A 128 -16.51 12.71 20.74
N GLU A 129 -15.95 13.76 20.12
CA GLU A 129 -15.87 13.86 18.66
C GLU A 129 -14.91 12.83 18.05
N VAL A 130 -13.84 12.48 18.77
CA VAL A 130 -12.91 11.41 18.39
C VAL A 130 -13.52 10.02 18.58
N GLY A 131 -14.17 9.80 19.73
CA GLY A 131 -14.69 8.51 20.20
C GLY A 131 -15.96 8.03 19.50
N ASP A 132 -16.61 8.87 18.70
CA ASP A 132 -17.70 8.47 17.83
C ASP A 132 -17.13 7.77 16.57
N GLY A 133 -16.34 6.71 16.74
CA GLY A 133 -15.67 5.95 15.67
C GLY A 133 -16.63 5.36 14.60
N ILE A 134 -17.94 5.53 14.78
CA ILE A 134 -18.98 5.28 13.78
C ILE A 134 -19.16 6.49 12.86
N LYS A 135 -19.30 7.71 13.43
CA LYS A 135 -19.44 8.94 12.64
C LYS A 135 -18.11 9.44 12.09
N ASN A 136 -17.04 9.32 12.87
CA ASN A 136 -15.72 9.89 12.55
C ASN A 136 -14.62 8.80 12.57
N PRO A 137 -14.66 7.79 11.69
CA PRO A 137 -13.62 6.77 11.65
C PRO A 137 -12.29 7.37 11.18
N TRP A 138 -11.37 7.63 12.11
CA TRP A 138 -10.10 8.34 11.85
C TRP A 138 -9.03 7.51 11.12
N SER A 139 -9.35 6.27 10.73
CA SER A 139 -8.41 5.38 10.03
C SER A 139 -7.79 5.99 8.76
N ALA A 140 -8.55 6.75 7.98
CA ALA A 140 -8.03 7.38 6.77
C ALA A 140 -7.21 8.64 7.08
N ALA A 141 -7.60 9.41 8.10
CA ALA A 141 -6.82 10.53 8.61
C ALA A 141 -5.45 10.05 9.12
N PHE A 142 -5.39 8.90 9.81
CA PHE A 142 -4.15 8.26 10.23
C PHE A 142 -3.25 7.89 9.03
N ILE A 143 -3.77 7.19 8.01
CA ILE A 143 -2.99 6.85 6.81
C ILE A 143 -2.49 8.11 6.10
N SER A 144 -3.35 9.13 5.95
CA SER A 144 -2.98 10.41 5.36
C SER A 144 -1.90 11.14 6.16
N TRP A 145 -1.95 11.06 7.49
CA TRP A 145 -0.96 11.64 8.39
C TRP A 145 0.39 10.90 8.29
N ILE A 146 0.45 9.58 8.40
CA ILE A 146 1.72 8.84 8.30
C ILE A 146 2.37 9.01 6.91
N MET A 147 1.59 9.08 5.84
CA MET A 147 2.10 9.35 4.48
C MET A 147 2.71 10.76 4.39
N LYS A 148 2.05 11.75 5.00
CA LYS A 148 2.56 13.13 5.07
C LYS A 148 3.88 13.18 5.84
N GLU A 149 3.90 12.64 7.05
CA GLU A 149 5.08 12.67 7.94
C GLU A 149 6.26 11.90 7.33
N ALA A 150 6.00 10.83 6.57
CA ALA A 150 7.03 10.10 5.84
C ALA A 150 7.62 10.87 4.64
N GLY A 151 7.03 12.01 4.26
CA GLY A 151 7.51 12.87 3.17
C GLY A 151 6.83 12.65 1.82
N ALA A 152 5.63 12.04 1.78
CA ALA A 152 4.92 11.85 0.51
C ALA A 152 4.48 13.19 -0.10
N GLY A 153 4.24 14.21 0.72
CA GLY A 153 3.72 15.50 0.28
C GLY A 153 2.44 15.33 -0.54
N ASP A 154 2.41 15.95 -1.73
CA ASP A 154 1.27 15.89 -2.66
C ASP A 154 1.30 14.65 -3.58
N LYS A 155 2.31 13.78 -3.44
CA LYS A 155 2.42 12.54 -4.22
C LYS A 155 1.36 11.51 -3.81
N PHE A 156 0.89 11.55 -2.55
CA PHE A 156 -0.21 10.75 -2.04
C PHE A 156 -1.49 11.60 -1.96
N LYS A 157 -2.61 11.06 -2.46
CA LYS A 157 -3.92 11.72 -2.43
C LYS A 157 -4.53 11.61 -1.03
N ARG A 158 -3.99 12.39 -0.08
CA ARG A 158 -4.50 12.47 1.30
C ARG A 158 -5.97 12.87 1.31
N ASP A 159 -6.74 12.19 2.14
CA ASP A 159 -8.18 12.36 2.30
C ASP A 159 -8.64 11.67 3.60
N ASP A 160 -9.76 12.11 4.17
CA ASP A 160 -10.42 11.45 5.28
C ASP A 160 -11.27 10.22 4.86
N SER A 161 -11.29 9.91 3.56
CA SER A 161 -11.88 8.69 3.01
C SER A 161 -10.85 7.79 2.34
N HIS A 162 -10.77 6.53 2.80
CA HIS A 162 -9.99 5.47 2.13
C HIS A 162 -10.37 5.32 0.65
N SER A 163 -11.66 5.44 0.33
CA SER A 163 -12.17 5.28 -1.03
C SER A 163 -11.58 6.29 -2.03
N VAL A 164 -11.15 7.47 -1.57
CA VAL A 164 -10.61 8.52 -2.44
C VAL A 164 -9.21 8.17 -2.94
N TYR A 165 -8.29 7.77 -2.06
CA TYR A 165 -6.96 7.36 -2.53
C TYR A 165 -6.94 5.98 -3.18
N ILE A 166 -7.85 5.07 -2.81
CA ILE A 166 -8.06 3.84 -3.58
C ILE A 166 -8.42 4.22 -5.03
N HIS A 167 -9.42 5.08 -5.21
CA HIS A 167 -9.86 5.49 -6.54
C HIS A 167 -8.74 6.18 -7.33
N ASP A 168 -8.02 7.12 -6.72
CA ASP A 168 -6.87 7.80 -7.35
C ASP A 168 -5.80 6.80 -7.84
N ALA A 169 -5.41 5.84 -7.00
CA ALA A 169 -4.43 4.82 -7.35
C ALA A 169 -4.93 3.87 -8.45
N VAL A 170 -6.23 3.56 -8.48
CA VAL A 170 -6.89 2.80 -9.56
C VAL A 170 -6.86 3.58 -10.88
N GLN A 171 -7.21 4.87 -10.86
CA GLN A 171 -7.17 5.72 -12.06
C GLN A 171 -5.74 5.86 -12.59
N LYS A 172 -4.74 6.02 -11.72
CA LYS A 172 -3.32 6.04 -12.10
C LYS A 172 -2.91 4.76 -12.82
N ARG A 173 -3.38 3.59 -12.37
CA ARG A 173 -3.15 2.31 -13.08
C ARG A 173 -3.82 2.28 -14.45
N LYS A 174 -5.11 2.62 -14.52
CA LYS A 174 -5.92 2.53 -15.76
C LYS A 174 -5.41 3.47 -16.83
N ASN A 175 -5.02 4.67 -16.45
CA ASN A 175 -4.49 5.69 -17.34
C ASN A 175 -2.99 5.51 -17.64
N ARG A 176 -2.37 4.45 -17.11
CA ARG A 176 -0.92 4.14 -17.27
C ARG A 176 -0.04 5.36 -16.99
N VAL A 177 -0.37 6.08 -15.91
CA VAL A 177 0.33 7.31 -15.53
C VAL A 177 1.81 7.00 -15.31
N VAL A 178 2.65 7.70 -16.05
CA VAL A 178 4.10 7.56 -15.96
C VAL A 178 4.58 8.03 -14.59
N ASN A 179 5.44 7.23 -13.95
CA ASN A 179 6.03 7.51 -12.65
C ASN A 179 4.99 7.76 -11.54
N ALA A 180 3.82 7.12 -11.63
CA ALA A 180 2.81 7.19 -10.59
C ALA A 180 3.37 6.64 -9.26
N PRO A 181 3.38 7.44 -8.18
CA PRO A 181 3.97 7.04 -6.89
C PRO A 181 3.16 5.95 -6.16
N PHE A 182 1.87 5.87 -6.45
CA PHE A 182 0.95 4.89 -5.89
C PHE A 182 0.05 4.35 -6.99
N VAL A 183 -0.07 3.02 -7.08
CA VAL A 183 -0.83 2.34 -8.12
C VAL A 183 -1.57 1.16 -7.49
N ALA A 184 -2.88 1.07 -7.70
CA ALA A 184 -3.69 0.01 -7.12
C ALA A 184 -3.74 -1.23 -8.01
N PHE A 185 -3.88 -2.41 -7.39
CA PHE A 185 -4.10 -3.70 -8.02
C PHE A 185 -5.18 -4.46 -7.27
N LYS A 186 -5.85 -5.40 -7.94
CA LYS A 186 -6.69 -6.36 -7.23
C LYS A 186 -5.79 -7.21 -6.34
N VAL A 187 -6.31 -7.62 -5.20
CA VAL A 187 -5.55 -8.41 -4.20
C VAL A 187 -5.01 -9.75 -4.72
N ASP A 188 -5.63 -10.31 -5.75
CA ASP A 188 -5.22 -11.55 -6.40
C ASP A 188 -4.19 -11.34 -7.52
N GLU A 189 -3.90 -10.10 -7.93
CA GLU A 189 -2.94 -9.80 -9.00
C GLU A 189 -1.49 -9.67 -8.49
N VAL A 190 -1.29 -9.15 -7.28
CA VAL A 190 0.04 -8.74 -6.78
C VAL A 190 0.30 -9.24 -5.37
N THR A 191 1.57 -9.43 -5.06
CA THR A 191 2.03 -9.67 -3.68
C THR A 191 2.23 -8.33 -2.98
N PRO A 192 1.58 -8.08 -1.82
CA PRO A 192 1.88 -6.92 -0.99
C PRO A 192 3.30 -6.98 -0.47
N GLU A 193 3.98 -5.85 -0.48
CA GLU A 193 5.31 -5.65 0.11
C GLU A 193 5.24 -4.61 1.22
N VAL A 194 6.29 -4.57 2.05
CA VAL A 194 6.44 -3.54 3.08
C VAL A 194 6.30 -2.15 2.46
N GLY A 195 5.50 -1.28 3.10
CA GLY A 195 5.18 0.06 2.62
C GLY A 195 3.94 0.16 1.73
N ASP A 196 3.36 -0.95 1.27
CA ASP A 196 2.10 -0.97 0.51
C ASP A 196 0.88 -0.80 1.44
N LEU A 197 -0.28 -0.46 0.85
CA LEU A 197 -1.56 -0.50 1.57
C LEU A 197 -2.40 -1.69 1.10
N VAL A 198 -3.07 -2.37 2.03
CA VAL A 198 -4.07 -3.42 1.72
C VAL A 198 -5.43 -2.95 2.22
N CYS A 199 -6.42 -3.00 1.35
CA CYS A 199 -7.71 -2.35 1.57
C CYS A 199 -8.89 -3.34 1.46
N ALA A 200 -9.91 -3.12 2.30
CA ALA A 200 -11.19 -3.83 2.30
C ALA A 200 -12.36 -2.84 2.37
N PRO A 201 -13.51 -3.12 1.74
CA PRO A 201 -14.74 -2.42 2.09
C PRO A 201 -15.16 -2.80 3.52
N ARG A 202 -15.86 -1.89 4.21
CA ARG A 202 -16.54 -2.19 5.46
C ARG A 202 -17.83 -2.96 5.17
N ALA A 203 -18.40 -3.60 6.18
CA ALA A 203 -19.62 -4.42 6.05
C ALA A 203 -20.76 -3.69 5.34
N SER A 204 -20.95 -2.40 5.62
CA SER A 204 -21.97 -1.54 4.98
C SER A 204 -21.76 -1.32 3.48
N SER A 205 -20.63 -1.72 2.91
CA SER A 205 -20.31 -1.54 1.49
C SER A 205 -19.81 -2.82 0.80
N ALA A 206 -19.72 -3.93 1.52
CA ALA A 206 -19.12 -5.18 1.02
C ALA A 206 -19.88 -5.76 -0.19
N ASP A 207 -21.20 -5.57 -0.27
CA ASP A 207 -22.03 -6.19 -1.30
C ASP A 207 -21.94 -5.49 -2.68
N PHE A 208 -21.50 -4.23 -2.73
CA PHE A 208 -21.49 -3.44 -3.97
C PHE A 208 -20.11 -2.91 -4.38
N VAL A 209 -19.14 -2.84 -3.45
CA VAL A 209 -17.79 -2.35 -3.76
C VAL A 209 -17.01 -3.39 -4.56
N LYS A 210 -16.46 -2.93 -5.67
CA LYS A 210 -15.53 -3.65 -6.54
C LYS A 210 -14.27 -2.80 -6.72
N TYR A 211 -13.26 -3.40 -7.33
CA TYR A 211 -11.96 -2.75 -7.61
C TYR A 211 -12.09 -1.35 -8.25
N ASP A 212 -13.01 -1.18 -9.20
CA ASP A 212 -13.20 0.06 -9.96
C ASP A 212 -14.36 0.95 -9.45
N THR A 213 -14.93 0.66 -8.28
CA THR A 213 -16.05 1.46 -7.74
C THR A 213 -15.60 2.92 -7.50
N PRO A 214 -16.35 3.93 -7.98
CA PRO A 214 -16.09 5.35 -7.67
C PRO A 214 -16.04 5.62 -6.16
N PRO A 215 -15.43 6.72 -5.70
CA PRO A 215 -15.28 7.01 -4.27
C PRO A 215 -16.64 7.22 -3.58
N HIS A 216 -16.61 7.43 -2.25
CA HIS A 216 -17.77 7.59 -1.35
C HIS A 216 -18.43 6.27 -0.90
N TYR A 217 -17.60 5.26 -0.61
CA TYR A 217 -18.02 4.04 0.07
C TYR A 217 -17.22 3.83 1.35
N ALA A 218 -17.80 3.08 2.30
CA ALA A 218 -17.14 2.76 3.55
C ALA A 218 -16.06 1.71 3.32
N SER A 219 -14.81 2.06 3.60
CA SER A 219 -13.66 1.17 3.44
C SER A 219 -12.59 1.43 4.49
N HIS A 220 -11.56 0.61 4.45
CA HIS A 220 -10.47 0.64 5.40
C HIS A 220 -9.20 0.04 4.76
N CYS A 221 -8.07 0.71 4.96
CA CYS A 221 -6.76 0.27 4.53
C CYS A 221 -5.79 0.27 5.72
N ASP A 222 -4.92 -0.74 5.75
CA ASP A 222 -3.79 -0.84 6.68
C ASP A 222 -2.47 -0.78 5.89
N LEU A 223 -1.41 -0.25 6.51
CA LEU A 223 -0.06 -0.19 5.96
C LEU A 223 0.67 -1.50 6.24
N VAL A 224 1.24 -2.16 5.22
CA VAL A 224 2.12 -3.32 5.40
C VAL A 224 3.44 -2.87 6.05
N VAL A 225 3.76 -3.44 7.22
CA VAL A 225 4.97 -3.10 7.98
C VAL A 225 5.97 -4.25 8.09
N ALA A 226 5.51 -5.49 7.90
CA ALA A 226 6.39 -6.64 7.81
C ALA A 226 5.79 -7.71 6.91
N LYS A 227 6.66 -8.48 6.26
CA LYS A 227 6.31 -9.65 5.44
C LYS A 227 7.13 -10.85 5.90
N ARG A 228 6.45 -11.97 6.06
CA ARG A 228 7.03 -13.29 6.41
C ARG A 228 6.48 -14.32 5.41
N PRO A 229 7.02 -15.55 5.37
CA PRO A 229 6.43 -16.60 4.54
C PRO A 229 4.94 -16.77 4.83
N ASN A 230 4.10 -16.61 3.81
CA ASN A 230 2.65 -16.78 3.85
C ASN A 230 1.86 -15.83 4.78
N GLU A 231 2.46 -14.75 5.29
CA GLU A 231 1.72 -13.77 6.08
C GLU A 231 2.36 -12.39 6.05
N ILE A 232 1.55 -11.37 6.32
CA ILE A 232 2.01 -9.98 6.49
C ILE A 232 1.46 -9.40 7.78
N ASP A 233 2.23 -8.51 8.39
CA ASP A 233 1.75 -7.60 9.43
C ASP A 233 1.47 -6.25 8.82
N MET A 234 0.36 -5.65 9.25
CA MET A 234 -0.07 -4.34 8.83
C MET A 234 -0.43 -3.48 10.04
N ILE A 235 -0.28 -2.17 9.94
CA ILE A 235 -0.68 -1.22 10.99
C ILE A 235 -1.74 -0.28 10.43
N GLY A 236 -2.83 -0.13 11.18
CA GLY A 236 -3.96 0.71 10.84
C GLY A 236 -4.47 1.50 12.04
N GLY A 237 -4.98 2.69 11.75
CA GLY A 237 -5.70 3.52 12.73
C GLY A 237 -7.16 3.10 12.88
N ASN A 238 -7.76 3.40 14.01
CA ASN A 238 -9.16 3.13 14.35
C ASN A 238 -9.57 1.65 14.11
N VAL A 239 -8.65 0.72 14.39
CA VAL A 239 -8.92 -0.72 14.46
C VAL A 239 -9.02 -1.08 15.93
N ASN A 240 -10.20 -1.53 16.36
CA ASN A 240 -10.56 -1.66 17.77
C ASN A 240 -10.33 -0.34 18.56
N ASN A 241 -10.73 0.79 17.95
CA ASN A 241 -10.65 2.13 18.55
C ASN A 241 -9.23 2.52 19.00
N SER A 242 -8.23 2.03 18.26
CA SER A 242 -6.80 2.20 18.56
C SER A 242 -5.97 2.19 17.27
N VAL A 243 -4.66 2.45 17.38
CA VAL A 243 -3.70 2.04 16.35
C VAL A 243 -3.36 0.58 16.64
N SER A 244 -3.73 -0.33 15.75
CA SER A 244 -3.56 -1.77 15.96
C SER A 244 -2.73 -2.42 14.87
N LYS A 245 -2.13 -3.55 15.21
CA LYS A 245 -1.46 -4.44 14.26
C LYS A 245 -2.42 -5.52 13.79
N THR A 246 -2.59 -5.64 12.49
CA THR A 246 -3.38 -6.67 11.81
C THR A 246 -2.44 -7.64 11.11
N THR A 247 -2.48 -8.93 11.46
CA THR A 247 -1.78 -10.00 10.74
C THR A 247 -2.77 -10.74 9.84
N ILE A 248 -2.44 -10.92 8.56
CA ILE A 248 -3.25 -11.68 7.61
C ILE A 248 -2.42 -12.76 6.90
N GLU A 249 -3.08 -13.86 6.55
CA GLU A 249 -2.50 -14.93 5.76
C GLU A 249 -2.48 -14.58 4.26
N LEU A 250 -1.40 -15.00 3.60
CA LEU A 250 -1.26 -15.04 2.15
C LEU A 250 -1.39 -16.49 1.67
N ASN A 251 -1.85 -16.68 0.44
CA ASN A 251 -1.83 -17.98 -0.19
C ASN A 251 -0.40 -18.38 -0.61
N THR A 252 -0.25 -19.59 -1.18
CA THR A 252 1.03 -20.14 -1.65
C THR A 252 1.69 -19.34 -2.78
N GLU A 253 0.93 -18.46 -3.44
CA GLU A 253 1.42 -17.54 -4.48
C GLU A 253 1.75 -16.15 -3.90
N GLY A 254 1.68 -15.99 -2.58
CA GLY A 254 1.93 -14.73 -1.89
C GLY A 254 0.82 -13.68 -2.13
N LYS A 255 -0.40 -14.08 -2.48
CA LYS A 255 -1.56 -13.18 -2.64
C LYS A 255 -2.40 -13.15 -1.38
N VAL A 256 -3.03 -12.01 -1.11
CA VAL A 256 -3.96 -11.89 0.01
C VAL A 256 -5.17 -12.79 -0.22
N ILE A 257 -5.58 -13.54 0.80
CA ILE A 257 -6.79 -14.37 0.75
C ILE A 257 -7.98 -13.51 1.17
N PRO A 258 -8.94 -13.17 0.27
CA PRO A 258 -10.15 -12.48 0.68
C PRO A 258 -10.92 -13.35 1.67
N ASN A 259 -11.38 -12.77 2.78
CA ASN A 259 -12.02 -13.50 3.89
C ASN A 259 -11.13 -14.60 4.51
N GLY A 260 -9.81 -14.47 4.36
CA GLY A 260 -8.80 -15.28 5.03
C GLY A 260 -8.77 -15.03 6.54
N LYS A 261 -7.89 -15.75 7.24
CA LYS A 261 -7.68 -15.56 8.67
C LYS A 261 -7.08 -14.18 8.95
N ILE A 262 -7.56 -13.53 10.00
CA ILE A 262 -7.09 -12.23 10.46
C ILE A 262 -6.87 -12.30 11.96
N LEU A 263 -5.73 -11.78 12.41
CA LEU A 263 -5.45 -11.51 13.82
C LEU A 263 -5.30 -10.01 14.02
N VAL A 264 -6.04 -9.43 14.97
CA VAL A 264 -5.85 -8.03 15.41
C VAL A 264 -5.22 -8.06 16.79
N ASN A 265 -4.04 -7.47 16.93
CA ASN A 265 -3.21 -7.51 18.15
C ASN A 265 -3.01 -8.94 18.68
N GLY A 266 -2.87 -9.91 17.76
CA GLY A 266 -2.70 -11.34 18.08
C GLY A 266 -3.99 -12.13 18.34
N ASN A 267 -5.16 -11.48 18.33
CA ASN A 267 -6.44 -12.13 18.60
C ASN A 267 -7.25 -12.34 17.32
N PRO A 268 -7.98 -13.47 17.16
CA PRO A 268 -8.88 -13.67 16.03
C PRO A 268 -9.87 -12.52 15.88
N ALA A 269 -10.04 -12.05 14.64
CA ALA A 269 -10.92 -10.93 14.32
C ALA A 269 -11.86 -11.27 13.16
N THR A 270 -12.86 -10.41 12.95
CA THR A 270 -13.80 -10.52 11.83
C THR A 270 -13.05 -10.50 10.50
N LYS A 271 -13.38 -11.49 9.66
CA LYS A 271 -12.85 -11.61 8.29
C LYS A 271 -13.21 -10.38 7.46
N ARG A 272 -12.31 -9.99 6.56
CA ARG A 272 -12.49 -8.85 5.66
C ARG A 272 -12.41 -9.30 4.20
N PRO A 273 -13.31 -8.84 3.33
CA PRO A 273 -13.23 -9.10 1.90
C PRO A 273 -12.19 -8.17 1.25
N TRP A 274 -10.91 -8.39 1.55
CA TRP A 274 -9.80 -7.64 0.94
C TRP A 274 -9.95 -7.62 -0.57
N PHE A 275 -9.77 -6.46 -1.20
CA PHE A 275 -10.03 -6.28 -2.63
C PHE A 275 -8.98 -5.48 -3.39
N VAL A 276 -8.22 -4.61 -2.70
CA VAL A 276 -7.17 -3.77 -3.31
C VAL A 276 -5.85 -3.88 -2.56
N VAL A 277 -4.76 -3.91 -3.31
CA VAL A 277 -3.40 -3.60 -2.85
C VAL A 277 -2.94 -2.32 -3.56
N ILE A 278 -2.60 -1.27 -2.82
CA ILE A 278 -1.98 -0.06 -3.37
C ILE A 278 -0.46 -0.22 -3.25
N LYS A 279 0.21 -0.44 -4.39
CA LYS A 279 1.66 -0.50 -4.47
C LYS A 279 2.24 0.88 -4.24
N ASN A 280 3.16 0.98 -3.29
CA ASN A 280 3.94 2.17 -2.99
C ASN A 280 5.25 2.10 -3.77
N LEU A 281 5.44 3.07 -4.66
CA LEU A 281 6.56 3.16 -5.60
C LEU A 281 7.41 4.42 -5.34
N LEU A 282 7.13 5.10 -4.22
CA LEU A 282 7.93 6.22 -3.74
C LEU A 282 9.28 5.76 -3.26
#